data_AF-A0A354I5T8-F1
#
_entry.id   AF-A0A354I5T8-F1
#
_cell.length_a   1.000
_cell.length_b   1.000
_cell.length_c   1.000
_cell.angle_alpha   90.00
_cell.angle_beta   90.00
_cell.angle_gamma   90.00
#
_symmetry.space_group_name_H-M   'P 1'
#
loop_
_entity.id
_entity.type
_entity.pdbx_description
1 polymer ?
#
loop_
_entity_poly.entity_id
_entity_poly.type
_entity_poly.pdbx_seq_one_letter_code
_entity_poly.pdbx_strand_id
1 'polypeptide(L)' 'MQNEKWVLCPVCGNKTRIKIRENTVLLNFPLFCPKCRQEQLINVQQLKVTIIREQDAQTQSR' A
#
# COMPACT_ATOMS: atom_id res chain seq x y z
N MET A 1 -20.00 -14.96 2.23
CA MET A 1 -19.74 -13.75 1.41
C MET A 1 -18.27 -13.42 1.55
N GLN A 2 -17.48 -13.52 0.48
CA GLN A 2 -16.05 -13.19 0.54
C GLN A 2 -15.93 -11.66 0.55
N ASN A 3 -15.39 -11.07 1.62
CA ASN A 3 -15.13 -9.63 1.66
C ASN A 3 -13.96 -9.30 0.73
N GLU A 4 -14.26 -8.67 -0.39
CA GLU A 4 -13.25 -8.21 -1.34
C GLU A 4 -13.19 -6.69 -1.32
N LYS A 5 -11.99 -6.12 -1.18
CA LYS A 5 -11.79 -4.67 -1.22
C LYS A 5 -10.79 -4.31 -2.31
N TRP A 6 -10.96 -3.12 -2.87
CA TRP A 6 -9.97 -2.54 -3.76
C TRP A 6 -8.95 -1.78 -2.93
N VAL A 7 -7.67 -1.95 -3.27
CA VAL A 7 -6.61 -1.12 -2.68
C VAL A 7 -6.78 0.29 -3.25
N LEU A 8 -6.85 1.28 -2.37
CA LEU A 8 -6.83 2.69 -2.75
C LEU A 8 -5.40 3.19 -2.66
N CYS A 9 -5.02 4.09 -3.55
CA CYS A 9 -3.70 4.72 -3.48
C CYS A 9 -3.62 5.55 -2.19
N PRO A 10 -2.60 5.35 -1.34
CA PRO A 10 -2.47 6.09 -0.09
C PRO A 10 -2.20 7.58 -0.29
N VAL A 11 -1.72 7.99 -1.47
CA VAL A 11 -1.37 9.39 -1.78
C VAL A 11 -2.57 10.17 -2.30
N CYS A 12 -3.35 9.59 -3.23
CA CYS A 12 -4.45 10.30 -3.90
C CYS A 12 -5.84 9.72 -3.64
N GLY A 13 -5.96 8.64 -2.86
CA GLY A 13 -7.22 7.93 -2.61
C GLY A 13 -7.81 7.24 -3.84
N ASN A 14 -7.14 7.31 -4.99
CA ASN A 14 -7.69 6.81 -6.24
C ASN A 14 -7.70 5.28 -6.25
N LYS A 15 -8.76 4.69 -6.82
CA LYS A 15 -8.89 3.25 -6.94
C LYS A 15 -7.76 2.66 -7.77
N THR A 16 -7.04 1.68 -7.22
CA THR A 16 -5.98 0.96 -7.94
C THR A 16 -6.57 -0.26 -8.66
N ARG A 17 -5.77 -0.92 -9.50
CA ARG A 17 -6.17 -2.16 -10.18
C ARG A 17 -6.07 -3.41 -9.30
N ILE A 18 -5.68 -3.25 -8.04
CA ILE A 18 -5.42 -4.36 -7.12
C ILE A 18 -6.65 -4.60 -6.25
N LYS A 19 -7.15 -5.83 -6.31
CA LYS A 19 -8.26 -6.32 -5.50
C LYS A 19 -7.71 -7.34 -4.51
N ILE A 20 -8.04 -7.15 -3.23
CA ILE A 20 -7.53 -7.96 -2.12
C ILE A 20 -8.72 -8.64 -1.42
N ARG A 21 -8.47 -9.84 -0.91
CA ARG A 21 -9.41 -10.65 -0.12
C ARG A 21 -8.91 -10.78 1.32
N GLU A 22 -9.73 -11.34 2.22
CA GLU A 22 -9.35 -11.54 3.62
C GLU A 22 -8.06 -12.36 3.78
N ASN A 23 -7.86 -13.36 2.93
CA ASN A 23 -6.67 -14.22 2.95
C ASN A 23 -5.51 -13.71 2.09
N THR A 24 -5.65 -12.53 1.45
CA THR A 24 -4.58 -11.97 0.64
C THR A 24 -3.54 -11.31 1.53
N VAL A 25 -2.30 -11.77 1.41
CA VAL A 25 -1.13 -11.16 2.05
C VAL A 25 -0.17 -10.66 0.98
N LEU A 26 0.18 -9.38 1.03
CA LEU A 26 1.20 -8.76 0.18
C LEU A 26 2.27 -8.19 1.10
N LEU A 27 3.53 -8.52 0.87
CA LEU A 27 4.66 -8.01 1.65
C LEU A 27 5.64 -7.32 0.72
N ASN A 28 6.14 -6.14 1.11
CA ASN A 28 7.04 -5.30 0.31
C ASN A 28 6.55 -5.14 -1.14
N PHE A 29 5.23 -5.00 -1.31
CA PHE A 29 4.63 -4.99 -2.63
C PHE A 29 4.70 -3.58 -3.22
N PRO A 30 5.32 -3.40 -4.40
CA PRO A 30 5.43 -2.09 -5.00
C PRO A 30 4.10 -1.70 -5.68
N LEU A 31 3.42 -0.71 -5.10
CA LEU A 31 2.17 -0.15 -5.62
C LEU A 31 2.46 1.07 -6.48
N PHE A 32 2.41 0.91 -7.79
CA PHE A 32 2.46 2.03 -8.73
C PHE A 32 1.10 2.74 -8.86
N CYS A 33 1.11 4.06 -8.74
CA CYS A 33 -0.06 4.88 -9.00
C CYS A 33 0.12 5.74 -10.26
N PRO A 34 -0.69 5.54 -11.33
CA PRO A 34 -0.55 6.30 -12.57
C PRO A 34 -0.88 7.79 -12.42
N LYS A 35 -1.70 8.16 -11.41
CA LYS A 35 -2.00 9.57 -11.12
C LYS A 35 -0.84 10.28 -10.43
N CYS A 36 -0.24 9.64 -9.43
CA CYS A 36 0.89 10.20 -8.69
C CYS A 36 2.22 10.03 -9.46
N ARG A 37 2.26 9.10 -10.43
CA ARG A 37 3.46 8.68 -11.16
C ARG A 37 4.60 8.28 -10.22
N GLN A 38 4.24 7.68 -9.10
CA GLN A 38 5.15 7.23 -8.06
C GLN A 38 4.77 5.81 -7.66
N GLU A 39 5.79 5.07 -7.27
CA GLU A 39 5.68 3.74 -6.69
C GLU A 39 5.91 3.83 -5.19
N GLN A 40 5.14 3.08 -4.42
CA GLN A 40 5.24 3.03 -2.97
C GLN A 40 5.20 1.57 -2.53
N LEU A 41 6.09 1.19 -1.60
CA LEU A 41 6.04 -0.14 -1.01
C LEU A 41 4.88 -0.21 -0.02
N ILE A 42 4.04 -1.23 -0.16
CA ILE A 42 2.91 -1.49 0.73
C ILE A 42 2.95 -2.92 1.26
N ASN A 43 2.46 -3.07 2.48
CA ASN A 43 2.07 -4.35 3.05
C ASN A 43 0.55 -4.43 3.08
N VAL A 44 0.01 -5.58 2.71
CA VAL A 44 -1.41 -5.87 2.85
C VAL A 44 -1.58 -7.13 3.67
N GLN A 45 -2.38 -7.05 4.73
CA GLN A 45 -2.73 -8.21 5.56
C GLN A 45 -4.14 -8.02 6.10
N GLN A 46 -4.99 -9.05 6.03
CA GLN A 46 -6.37 -9.01 6.55
C GLN A 46 -7.16 -7.77 6.08
N LEU A 47 -7.08 -7.45 4.78
CA LEU A 47 -7.71 -6.26 4.15
C LEU A 47 -7.20 -4.89 4.66
N LYS A 48 -6.15 -4.84 5.48
CA LYS A 48 -5.47 -3.60 5.86
C LYS A 48 -4.30 -3.35 4.94
N VAL A 49 -4.16 -2.12 4.47
CA VAL A 49 -3.04 -1.65 3.65
C VAL A 49 -2.18 -0.74 4.51
N THR A 50 -0.91 -1.08 4.64
CA THR A 50 0.10 -0.31 5.38
C THR A 50 1.18 0.14 4.40
N ILE A 51 1.62 1.39 4.49
CA ILE A 51 2.70 1.90 3.64
C ILE A 51 4.02 1.61 4.34
N ILE A 52 4.94 0.97 3.65
CA ILE A 52 6.31 0.82 4.10
C ILE A 52 7.02 2.10 3.70
N ARG A 53 7.07 3.06 4.61
CA ARG A 53 7.98 4.19 4.49
C ARG A 53 9.29 3.78 5.17
N GLU A 54 10.43 4.02 4.55
CA GLU A 54 11.77 3.91 5.16
C GLU A 54 11.99 4.93 6.30
N GLN A 55 10.94 5.35 7.01
CA GLN A 55 11.07 6.23 8.16
C GLN A 55 11.52 5.42 9.38
N ASP A 56 12.78 5.01 9.35
CA ASP A 56 13.71 5.04 10.47
C ASP A 56 15.13 5.47 10.02
N ALA A 57 15.28 6.15 8.88
CA ALA A 57 16.42 7.06 8.72
C ALA A 57 16.16 8.33 9.54
N GLN A 58 16.13 8.20 10.87
CA GLN A 58 16.32 9.33 11.76
C GLN A 58 17.67 9.93 11.40
N THR A 59 17.69 10.99 10.59
CA THR A 59 18.83 11.90 10.62
C THR A 59 18.74 12.59 11.97
N GLN A 60 19.38 11.99 12.97
CA GLN A 60 19.84 12.74 14.14
C GLN A 60 20.85 13.77 13.61
N SER A 61 20.35 14.94 13.23
CA SER A 61 21.19 16.12 13.09
C SER A 61 21.71 16.45 14.49
N ARG A 62 22.97 16.13 14.73
CA ARG A 62 23.74 16.62 15.86
C ARG A 62 24.34 17.99 15.52
#